data_AF-A0A1G9ETF7-F1
#
_entry.id   AF-A0A1G9ETF7-F1
#
_cell.length_a   1.000
_cell.length_b   1.000
_cell.length_c   1.000
_cell.angle_alpha   90.00
_cell.angle_beta   90.00
_cell.angle_gamma   90.00
#
_symmetry.space_group_name_H-M   'P 1'
#
loop_
_entity.id
_entity.type
_entity.pdbx_description
1 polymer ?
#
loop_
_entity_poly.entity_id
_entity_poly.type
_entity_poly.pdbx_seq_one_letter_code
_entity_poly.pdbx_strand_id
1 'polypeptide(L)'
;MDSSKKIRIDLSENWRQTEVLKSLSDLPIGFIDIGARYGAHDIVTPLGQLVAVMAFEPDKEAAAELRTLAESDPLGRLTLVQELALGEAHGSAGLHMTADPAASSLFAPNPAVVERYNISRARPTGKQLPITIKPLDEVLKAQQDKQAAWGEIIKLDTQGYELAILKGAEQTLRTTTVALFIETEFLPIYNDQPLFSEVESYLRSLGFSFFGFHDVHLRSKRLVDKRNYPLGRERPYWADAIFFKDPIEQSSWTFSNDAPQTNFSNTNERQTAVLILAAFCFGYIDFALELLAILPWPPESQQRLRKLLLDSIAQQPKNTIRELEGLLEDMHKSPEDANLLLGLFMDKYRSYADFGDITCPHFSKSPK
;
A
#
# COMPACT_ATOMS: atom_id res chain seq x y z
N MET A 1 7.77 -8.82 7.91
CA MET A 1 6.29 -8.81 8.01
C MET A 1 5.78 -10.23 7.82
N ASP A 2 4.71 -10.60 8.49
CA ASP A 2 4.12 -11.95 8.44
C ASP A 2 3.49 -12.20 7.05
N SER A 3 4.12 -13.06 6.26
CA SER A 3 3.73 -13.42 4.89
C SER A 3 2.43 -14.26 4.81
N SER A 4 1.79 -14.52 5.95
CA SER A 4 0.48 -15.15 6.05
C SER A 4 -0.70 -14.19 5.84
N LYS A 5 -0.45 -12.87 5.81
CA LYS A 5 -1.48 -11.80 5.82
C LYS A 5 -1.84 -11.22 4.46
N LYS A 6 -1.88 -12.01 3.40
CA LYS A 6 -2.25 -11.47 2.09
C LYS A 6 -3.41 -12.24 1.52
N ILE A 7 -4.45 -11.51 1.12
CA ILE A 7 -5.42 -12.00 0.14
C ILE A 7 -4.57 -12.34 -1.09
N ARG A 8 -4.30 -13.64 -1.28
CA ARG A 8 -3.53 -14.10 -2.41
C ARG A 8 -4.50 -14.21 -3.57
N ILE A 9 -4.31 -13.38 -4.60
CA ILE A 9 -4.80 -13.69 -5.93
C ILE A 9 -4.10 -15.00 -6.32
N ASP A 10 -4.83 -16.11 -6.30
CA ASP A 10 -4.39 -17.31 -6.97
C ASP A 10 -4.51 -17.06 -8.48
N LEU A 11 -3.43 -16.61 -9.13
CA LEU A 11 -3.32 -16.45 -10.59
C LEU A 11 -3.34 -17.79 -11.34
N SER A 12 -4.16 -18.73 -10.88
CA SER A 12 -4.52 -19.98 -11.53
C SER A 12 -5.01 -19.76 -12.97
N GLU A 13 -5.07 -20.84 -13.74
CA GLU A 13 -5.61 -20.89 -15.12
C GLU A 13 -6.95 -20.14 -15.27
N ASN A 14 -7.75 -20.09 -14.20
CA ASN A 14 -9.04 -19.41 -14.17
C ASN A 14 -8.93 -17.88 -14.28
N TRP A 15 -7.90 -17.27 -13.70
CA TRP A 15 -7.65 -15.83 -13.83
C TRP A 15 -7.19 -15.48 -15.25
N ARG A 16 -6.38 -16.34 -15.88
CA ARG A 16 -5.88 -16.15 -17.26
C ARG A 16 -6.98 -16.04 -18.31
N GLN A 17 -8.18 -16.56 -18.03
CA GLN A 17 -9.32 -16.49 -18.94
C GLN A 17 -10.16 -15.22 -18.78
N THR A 18 -9.85 -14.35 -17.82
CA THR A 18 -10.62 -13.12 -17.57
C THR A 18 -10.26 -12.00 -18.55
N GLU A 19 -11.24 -11.13 -18.83
CA GLU A 19 -11.08 -9.91 -19.63
C GLU A 19 -10.09 -8.94 -19.00
N VAL A 20 -9.92 -8.96 -17.67
CA VAL A 20 -8.86 -8.22 -16.97
C VAL A 20 -7.50 -8.59 -17.55
N LEU A 21 -7.16 -9.88 -17.62
CA LEU A 21 -5.83 -10.27 -18.11
C LEU A 21 -5.67 -10.06 -19.61
N LYS A 22 -6.75 -10.16 -20.38
CA LYS A 22 -6.75 -9.79 -21.81
C LYS A 22 -6.51 -8.29 -22.00
N SER A 23 -7.13 -7.43 -21.19
CA SER A 23 -6.93 -5.96 -21.25
C SER A 23 -5.50 -5.54 -20.84
N LEU A 24 -4.78 -6.43 -20.17
CA LEU A 24 -3.43 -6.22 -19.67
C LEU A 24 -2.36 -7.01 -20.45
N SER A 25 -2.74 -7.80 -21.47
CA SER A 25 -1.82 -8.75 -22.13
C SER A 25 -0.76 -8.07 -22.99
N ASP A 26 -1.06 -6.87 -23.49
CA ASP A 26 -0.19 -6.18 -24.45
C ASP A 26 0.94 -5.39 -23.77
N LEU A 27 0.73 -5.01 -22.51
CA LEU A 27 1.67 -4.19 -21.76
C LEU A 27 1.50 -4.45 -20.24
N PRO A 28 2.57 -4.89 -19.54
CA PRO A 28 2.51 -5.11 -18.09
C PRO A 28 2.07 -3.87 -17.32
N ILE A 29 1.44 -4.10 -16.16
CA ILE A 29 1.14 -3.05 -15.18
C ILE A 29 2.48 -2.48 -14.71
N GLY A 30 2.66 -1.16 -14.87
CA GLY A 30 3.88 -0.52 -14.38
C GLY A 30 3.75 -0.10 -12.93
N PHE A 31 4.38 -0.86 -12.04
CA PHE A 31 4.54 -0.53 -10.63
C PHE A 31 5.84 0.24 -10.40
N ILE A 32 5.74 1.37 -9.70
CA ILE A 32 6.90 2.15 -9.28
C ILE A 32 7.06 2.01 -7.78
N ASP A 33 8.19 1.47 -7.33
CA ASP A 33 8.54 1.29 -5.93
C ASP A 33 9.61 2.29 -5.52
N ILE A 34 9.23 3.28 -4.72
CA ILE A 34 10.12 4.36 -4.28
C ILE A 34 10.52 4.09 -2.83
N GLY A 35 11.84 4.02 -2.59
CA GLY A 35 12.40 3.50 -1.34
C GLY A 35 12.33 1.98 -1.28
N ALA A 36 12.80 1.32 -2.34
CA ALA A 36 12.67 -0.12 -2.53
C ALA A 36 13.73 -0.94 -1.75
N ARG A 37 14.27 -0.41 -0.65
CA ARG A 37 15.31 -1.08 0.13
C ARG A 37 14.83 -2.50 0.50
N TYR A 38 15.64 -3.51 0.19
CA TYR A 38 15.37 -4.95 0.39
C TYR A 38 14.47 -5.67 -0.62
N GLY A 39 14.07 -5.03 -1.72
CA GLY A 39 13.33 -5.69 -2.79
C GLY A 39 12.03 -4.97 -3.15
N ALA A 40 11.44 -5.40 -4.26
CA ALA A 40 10.12 -4.92 -4.66
C ALA A 40 9.08 -5.22 -3.59
N HIS A 41 8.25 -4.23 -3.28
CA HIS A 41 7.22 -4.34 -2.28
C HIS A 41 6.27 -5.49 -2.62
N ASP A 42 5.98 -6.31 -1.61
CA ASP A 42 5.31 -7.58 -1.78
C ASP A 42 3.80 -7.42 -2.04
N ILE A 43 3.27 -6.20 -2.06
CA ILE A 43 1.87 -5.88 -2.38
C ILE A 43 1.49 -6.24 -3.82
N VAL A 44 2.46 -6.19 -4.73
CA VAL A 44 2.25 -6.59 -6.14
C VAL A 44 2.61 -8.06 -6.38
N THR A 45 3.00 -8.82 -5.35
CA THR A 45 3.21 -10.28 -5.45
C THR A 45 2.01 -11.03 -6.00
N PRO A 46 0.76 -10.74 -5.57
CA PRO A 46 -0.42 -11.38 -6.14
C PRO A 46 -0.63 -11.11 -7.64
N LEU A 47 -0.03 -10.05 -8.19
CA LEU A 47 -0.14 -9.72 -9.62
C LEU A 47 0.81 -10.55 -10.51
N GLY A 48 1.79 -11.24 -9.92
CA GLY A 48 2.66 -12.17 -10.63
C GLY A 48 3.25 -11.58 -11.92
N GLN A 49 3.19 -12.32 -13.03
CA GLN A 49 3.77 -11.88 -14.32
C GLN A 49 3.05 -10.69 -14.98
N LEU A 50 1.96 -10.18 -14.40
CA LEU A 50 1.22 -9.05 -14.95
C LEU A 50 1.85 -7.70 -14.60
N VAL A 51 2.79 -7.69 -13.64
CA VAL A 51 3.42 -6.46 -13.16
C VAL A 51 4.89 -6.42 -13.54
N ALA A 52 5.32 -5.26 -14.01
CA ALA A 52 6.72 -4.88 -14.10
C ALA A 52 7.01 -3.83 -13.03
N VAL A 53 8.18 -3.91 -12.41
CA VAL A 53 8.58 -3.07 -11.29
C VAL A 53 9.79 -2.23 -11.67
N MET A 54 9.65 -0.92 -11.46
CA MET A 54 10.75 0.05 -11.48
C MET A 54 11.01 0.47 -10.03
N ALA A 55 12.13 0.02 -9.49
CA ALA A 55 12.56 0.30 -8.13
C ALA A 55 13.51 1.50 -8.08
N PHE A 56 13.30 2.40 -7.13
CA PHE A 56 14.17 3.54 -6.84
C PHE A 56 14.82 3.35 -5.47
N GLU A 57 16.15 3.39 -5.44
CA GLU A 57 16.96 3.30 -4.22
C GLU A 57 18.23 4.14 -4.41
N PRO A 58 18.37 5.29 -3.73
CA PRO A 58 19.53 6.16 -3.90
C PRO A 58 20.82 5.65 -3.23
N ASP A 59 20.73 4.75 -2.24
CA ASP A 59 21.90 4.14 -1.64
C ASP A 59 22.51 3.10 -2.59
N LYS A 60 23.72 3.39 -3.08
CA LYS A 60 24.44 2.57 -4.06
C LYS A 60 24.59 1.11 -3.64
N GLU A 61 24.83 0.83 -2.36
CA GLU A 61 25.00 -0.54 -1.87
C GLU A 61 23.66 -1.29 -1.96
N ALA A 62 22.58 -0.68 -1.47
CA ALA A 62 21.24 -1.25 -1.54
C ALA A 62 20.74 -1.39 -2.99
N ALA A 63 21.06 -0.44 -3.87
CA ALA A 63 20.74 -0.53 -5.30
C ALA A 63 21.49 -1.69 -5.99
N ALA A 64 22.72 -1.99 -5.59
CA ALA A 64 23.45 -3.16 -6.09
C ALA A 64 22.84 -4.49 -5.61
N GLU A 65 22.40 -4.54 -4.35
CA GLU A 65 21.65 -5.70 -3.83
C GLU A 65 20.33 -5.89 -4.58
N LEU A 66 19.61 -4.81 -4.87
CA LEU A 66 18.38 -4.84 -5.67
C LEU A 66 18.60 -5.39 -7.08
N ARG A 67 19.69 -5.02 -7.75
CA ARG A 67 20.03 -5.58 -9.07
C ARG A 67 20.32 -7.07 -8.99
N THR A 68 20.98 -7.52 -7.93
CA THR A 68 21.23 -8.96 -7.67
C THR A 68 19.91 -9.71 -7.41
N LEU A 69 18.98 -9.10 -6.67
CA LEU A 69 17.63 -9.67 -6.49
C LEU A 69 16.85 -9.73 -7.80
N ALA A 70 16.98 -8.71 -8.67
CA ALA A 70 16.35 -8.69 -9.98
C ALA A 70 16.78 -9.86 -10.87
N GLU A 71 18.08 -10.19 -10.87
CA GLU A 71 18.64 -11.33 -11.63
C GLU A 71 18.11 -12.69 -11.14
N SER A 72 17.65 -12.77 -9.89
CA SER A 72 17.14 -14.00 -9.27
C SER A 72 15.62 -14.04 -9.14
N ASP A 73 14.89 -13.04 -9.62
CA ASP A 73 13.43 -13.01 -9.57
C ASP A 73 12.85 -14.06 -10.54
N PRO A 74 12.23 -15.14 -10.04
CA PRO A 74 11.71 -16.22 -10.87
C PRO A 74 10.58 -15.76 -11.80
N LEU A 75 9.96 -14.61 -11.52
CA LEU A 75 8.91 -14.03 -12.33
C LEU A 75 9.42 -12.87 -13.21
N GLY A 76 10.68 -12.46 -13.07
CA GLY A 76 11.29 -11.37 -13.85
C GLY A 76 10.57 -10.02 -13.72
N ARG A 77 9.88 -9.78 -12.59
CA ARG A 77 9.03 -8.60 -12.38
C ARG A 77 9.86 -7.38 -12.01
N LEU A 78 10.95 -7.55 -11.27
CA LEU A 78 11.88 -6.46 -11.00
C LEU A 78 12.70 -6.13 -12.26
N THR A 79 12.16 -5.24 -13.09
CA THR A 79 12.67 -4.97 -14.43
C THR A 79 13.72 -3.87 -14.45
N LEU A 80 13.55 -2.83 -13.62
CA LEU A 80 14.42 -1.66 -13.62
C LEU A 80 14.80 -1.24 -12.20
N VAL A 81 16.09 -0.94 -11.98
CA VAL A 81 16.62 -0.40 -10.73
C VAL A 81 17.28 0.94 -11.00
N GLN A 82 16.73 2.00 -10.42
CA GLN A 82 17.19 3.39 -10.53
C GLN A 82 17.95 3.79 -9.27
N GLU A 83 19.26 4.03 -9.41
CA GLU A 83 20.15 4.49 -8.34
C GLU A 83 20.11 6.02 -8.22
N LEU A 84 18.95 6.54 -7.82
CA LEU A 84 18.70 7.95 -7.60
C LEU A 84 17.50 8.14 -6.67
N ALA A 85 17.44 9.30 -6.03
CA ALA A 85 16.24 9.74 -5.31
C ALA A 85 15.31 10.51 -6.24
N LEU A 86 14.04 10.51 -5.89
CA LEU A 86 13.03 11.32 -6.55
C LEU A 86 12.74 12.58 -5.72
N GLY A 87 12.26 13.63 -6.38
CA GLY A 87 11.90 14.90 -5.73
C GLY A 87 11.24 15.86 -6.69
N GLU A 88 10.93 17.07 -6.20
CA GLU A 88 10.17 18.07 -6.96
C GLU A 88 10.93 18.61 -8.19
N ALA A 89 12.26 18.72 -8.07
CA ALA A 89 13.14 19.27 -9.10
C ALA A 89 14.47 18.50 -9.14
N HIS A 90 15.27 18.73 -10.17
CA HIS A 90 16.65 18.24 -10.19
C HIS A 90 17.46 18.82 -9.05
N GLY A 91 18.30 17.98 -8.45
CA GLY A 91 19.19 18.45 -7.41
C GLY A 91 20.14 17.37 -6.91
N SER A 92 20.84 17.73 -5.85
CA SER A 92 21.64 16.81 -5.05
C SER A 92 21.46 17.16 -3.58
N ALA A 93 21.51 16.15 -2.73
CA ALA A 93 21.38 16.30 -1.29
C ALA A 93 22.17 15.22 -0.55
N GLY A 94 22.32 15.39 0.76
CA GLY A 94 22.85 14.36 1.65
C GLY A 94 21.71 13.51 2.23
N LEU A 95 21.72 12.20 1.96
CA LEU A 95 20.86 11.26 2.67
C LEU A 95 21.38 11.10 4.11
N HIS A 96 20.59 11.53 5.09
CA HIS A 96 20.93 11.45 6.50
C HIS A 96 20.80 10.01 6.99
N MET A 97 21.95 9.38 7.24
CA MET A 97 21.98 7.97 7.64
C MET A 97 21.60 7.82 9.12
N THR A 98 20.69 6.89 9.39
CA THR A 98 20.23 6.55 10.74
C THR A 98 20.70 5.17 11.19
N ALA A 99 20.46 4.84 12.45
CA ALA A 99 20.87 3.58 13.07
C ALA A 99 20.33 2.35 12.30
N ASP A 100 19.10 2.46 11.79
CA ASP A 100 18.61 1.58 10.73
C ASP A 100 18.70 2.32 9.39
N PRO A 101 19.45 1.82 8.40
CA PRO A 101 19.52 2.43 7.08
C PRO A 101 18.17 2.59 6.37
N ALA A 102 17.19 1.71 6.65
CA ALA A 102 15.83 1.82 6.11
C ALA A 102 15.03 3.01 6.68
N ALA A 103 15.49 3.61 7.79
CA ALA A 103 14.92 4.83 8.35
C ALA A 103 15.73 6.08 7.94
N SER A 104 16.58 6.00 6.91
CA SER A 104 17.35 7.16 6.45
C SER A 104 16.45 8.07 5.61
N SER A 105 16.67 9.39 5.72
CA SER A 105 15.83 10.39 5.06
C SER A 105 16.67 11.50 4.46
N LEU A 106 16.11 12.19 3.46
CA LEU A 106 16.65 13.47 2.98
C LEU A 106 16.47 14.60 4.01
N PHE A 107 15.57 14.43 4.96
CA PHE A 107 15.43 15.31 6.11
C PHE A 107 16.29 14.83 7.28
N ALA A 108 16.85 15.78 8.03
CA ALA A 108 17.62 15.45 9.23
C ALA A 108 16.67 14.93 10.34
N PRO A 109 16.99 13.84 11.05
CA PRO A 109 16.17 13.36 12.17
C PRO A 109 15.93 14.44 13.22
N ASN A 110 14.72 14.49 13.78
CA ASN A 110 14.34 15.39 14.86
C ASN A 110 14.68 14.76 16.22
N PRO A 111 15.76 15.20 16.91
CA PRO A 111 16.21 14.52 18.12
C PRO A 111 15.18 14.57 19.24
N ALA A 112 14.40 15.65 19.34
CA ALA A 112 13.38 15.80 20.37
C ALA A 112 12.25 14.78 20.23
N VAL A 113 11.80 14.48 19.01
CA VAL A 113 10.76 13.46 18.75
C VAL A 113 11.35 12.05 18.88
N VAL A 114 12.51 11.81 18.27
CA VAL A 114 13.20 10.52 18.30
C VAL A 114 13.51 10.08 19.73
N GLU A 115 14.03 10.98 20.57
CA GLU A 115 14.32 10.70 21.98
C GLU A 115 13.03 10.53 22.78
N ARG A 116 12.06 11.45 22.63
CA ARG A 116 10.80 11.41 23.37
C ARG A 116 10.07 10.08 23.21
N TYR A 117 10.06 9.51 22.01
CA TYR A 117 9.36 8.25 21.70
C TYR A 117 10.29 7.04 21.58
N ASN A 118 11.58 7.20 21.89
CA ASN A 118 12.62 6.19 21.76
C ASN A 118 12.64 5.50 20.39
N ILE A 119 12.56 6.26 19.29
CA ILE A 119 12.54 5.75 17.91
C ILE A 119 13.97 5.34 17.52
N SER A 120 14.43 4.21 18.05
CA SER A 120 15.83 3.75 17.90
C SER A 120 16.31 3.69 16.45
N ARG A 121 15.46 3.24 15.52
CA ARG A 121 15.76 3.14 14.08
C ARG A 121 16.17 4.48 13.46
N ALA A 122 15.50 5.56 13.86
CA ALA A 122 15.71 6.91 13.32
C ALA A 122 16.81 7.71 14.06
N ARG A 123 17.58 7.08 14.96
CA ARG A 123 18.70 7.78 15.64
C ARG A 123 19.78 8.13 14.61
N PRO A 124 20.27 9.38 14.57
CA PRO A 124 21.26 9.79 13.58
C PRO A 124 22.61 9.12 13.82
N THR A 125 23.27 8.69 12.74
CA THR A 125 24.66 8.19 12.79
C THR A 125 25.69 9.32 12.67
N GLY A 126 25.26 10.50 12.20
CA GLY A 126 26.14 11.60 11.80
C GLY A 126 26.71 11.49 10.38
N LYS A 127 26.52 10.36 9.68
CA LYS A 127 26.92 10.16 8.29
C LYS A 127 25.85 10.70 7.34
N GLN A 128 26.30 11.29 6.22
CA GLN A 128 25.44 11.60 5.08
C GLN A 128 26.02 10.97 3.80
N LEU A 129 25.16 10.46 2.93
CA LEU A 129 25.54 9.97 1.60
C LEU A 129 25.11 10.98 0.53
N PRO A 130 25.98 11.39 -0.40
CA PRO A 130 25.58 12.27 -1.49
C PRO A 130 24.69 11.49 -2.47
N ILE A 131 23.51 12.04 -2.77
CA ILE A 131 22.56 11.42 -3.70
C ILE A 131 22.12 12.41 -4.78
N THR A 132 21.77 11.88 -5.95
CA THR A 132 21.17 12.65 -7.05
C THR A 132 19.65 12.59 -6.95
N ILE A 133 18.99 13.73 -7.17
CA ILE A 133 17.53 13.86 -7.13
C ILE A 133 17.02 14.22 -8.53
N LYS A 134 15.95 13.57 -8.98
CA LYS A 134 15.25 13.90 -10.24
C LYS A 134 13.72 13.88 -10.07
N PRO A 135 12.97 14.68 -10.85
CA PRO A 135 11.53 14.52 -10.96
C PRO A 135 11.16 13.18 -11.61
N LEU A 136 10.11 12.52 -11.11
CA LEU A 136 9.64 11.25 -11.66
C LEU A 136 9.20 11.41 -13.12
N ASP A 137 8.47 12.48 -13.42
CA ASP A 137 7.97 12.75 -14.78
C ASP A 137 9.12 12.81 -15.80
N GLU A 138 10.28 13.34 -15.41
CA GLU A 138 11.46 13.38 -16.26
C GLU A 138 12.12 12.01 -16.42
N VAL A 139 12.21 11.23 -15.34
CA VAL A 139 12.73 9.86 -15.41
C VAL A 139 11.90 9.02 -16.36
N LEU A 140 10.56 9.12 -16.27
CA LEU A 140 9.64 8.39 -17.13
C LEU A 140 9.67 8.88 -18.58
N LYS A 141 9.77 10.19 -18.80
CA LYS A 141 9.92 10.76 -20.15
C LYS A 141 11.21 10.29 -20.85
N ALA A 142 12.27 10.04 -20.09
CA ALA A 142 13.53 9.56 -20.63
C ALA A 142 13.54 8.03 -20.94
N GLN A 143 12.55 7.26 -20.47
CA GLN A 143 12.45 5.84 -20.79
C GLN A 143 12.00 5.66 -22.24
N GLN A 144 12.94 5.26 -23.11
CA GLN A 144 12.68 5.07 -24.54
C GLN A 144 11.90 3.79 -24.84
N ASP A 145 12.14 2.74 -24.05
CA ASP A 145 11.48 1.45 -24.21
C ASP A 145 10.26 1.38 -23.29
N LYS A 146 9.06 1.41 -23.89
CA LYS A 146 7.79 1.23 -23.18
C LYS A 146 7.58 -0.25 -22.81
N GLN A 147 8.45 -0.79 -21.96
CA GLN A 147 8.39 -2.18 -21.50
C GLN A 147 7.20 -2.43 -20.57
N ALA A 148 6.65 -1.37 -19.97
CA ALA A 148 5.46 -1.39 -19.12
C ALA A 148 4.74 -0.04 -19.15
N ALA A 149 3.51 -0.02 -18.66
CA ALA A 149 2.77 1.21 -18.43
C ALA A 149 3.18 1.85 -17.09
N TRP A 150 4.38 2.43 -17.03
CA TRP A 150 4.97 2.96 -15.80
C TRP A 150 4.09 4.01 -15.11
N GLY A 151 3.94 3.85 -13.79
CA GLY A 151 3.27 4.83 -12.93
C GLY A 151 1.77 4.58 -12.76
N GLU A 152 1.23 3.44 -13.20
CA GLU A 152 -0.16 3.06 -12.92
C GLU A 152 -0.41 2.83 -11.42
N ILE A 153 0.56 2.19 -10.75
CA ILE A 153 0.57 2.01 -9.30
C ILE A 153 1.91 2.53 -8.78
N ILE A 154 1.89 3.40 -7.75
CA ILE A 154 3.11 3.95 -7.15
C ILE A 154 3.10 3.69 -5.64
N LYS A 155 4.21 3.16 -5.13
CA LYS A 155 4.50 3.07 -3.71
C LYS A 155 5.58 4.07 -3.32
N LEU A 156 5.41 4.75 -2.18
CA LEU A 156 6.39 5.66 -1.60
C LEU A 156 6.65 5.30 -0.13
N ASP A 157 7.91 5.08 0.22
CA ASP A 157 8.40 4.95 1.59
C ASP A 157 9.80 5.56 1.62
N THR A 158 9.86 6.87 1.84
CA THR A 158 11.09 7.67 1.78
C THR A 158 11.33 8.44 3.06
N GLN A 159 10.63 8.06 4.13
CA GLN A 159 10.82 8.58 5.48
C GLN A 159 10.66 10.11 5.51
N GLY A 160 9.60 10.62 4.88
CA GLY A 160 9.17 12.02 4.93
C GLY A 160 9.33 12.84 3.65
N TYR A 161 9.96 12.32 2.59
CA TYR A 161 10.17 13.07 1.34
C TYR A 161 9.03 12.91 0.31
N GLU A 162 7.93 12.25 0.70
CA GLU A 162 6.83 11.83 -0.17
C GLU A 162 6.20 13.01 -0.90
N LEU A 163 5.91 14.12 -0.22
CA LEU A 163 5.25 15.27 -0.83
C LEU A 163 6.09 15.89 -1.97
N ALA A 164 7.41 15.98 -1.79
CA ALA A 164 8.30 16.51 -2.83
C ALA A 164 8.33 15.59 -4.05
N ILE A 165 8.37 14.27 -3.82
CA ILE A 165 8.31 13.26 -4.89
C ILE A 165 6.99 13.35 -5.66
N LEU A 166 5.86 13.47 -4.95
CA LEU A 166 4.53 13.59 -5.55
C LEU A 166 4.42 14.86 -6.40
N LYS A 167 5.05 15.98 -6.01
CA LYS A 167 5.13 17.19 -6.85
C LYS A 167 5.96 16.98 -8.11
N GLY A 168 7.06 16.24 -8.02
CA GLY A 168 7.86 15.84 -9.18
C GLY A 168 7.22 14.79 -10.10
N ALA A 169 6.04 14.29 -9.73
CA ALA A 169 5.27 13.28 -10.44
C ALA A 169 3.89 13.79 -10.93
N GLU A 170 3.64 15.10 -10.88
CA GLU A 170 2.30 15.67 -11.09
C GLU A 170 1.66 15.22 -12.41
N GLN A 171 2.41 15.21 -13.52
CA GLN A 171 1.87 14.79 -14.81
C GLN A 171 1.47 13.32 -14.77
N THR A 172 2.34 12.45 -14.26
CA THR A 172 2.08 11.01 -14.11
C THR A 172 0.87 10.74 -13.22
N LEU A 173 0.77 11.44 -12.08
CA LEU A 173 -0.37 11.36 -11.15
C LEU A 173 -1.69 11.77 -11.81
N ARG A 174 -1.66 12.80 -12.67
CA ARG A 174 -2.85 13.30 -13.37
C ARG A 174 -3.29 12.39 -14.51
N THR A 175 -2.37 11.77 -15.25
CA THR A 175 -2.73 11.05 -16.49
C THR A 175 -2.71 9.54 -16.37
N THR A 176 -1.90 8.98 -15.48
CA THR A 176 -1.56 7.55 -15.50
C THR A 176 -1.93 6.85 -14.21
N THR A 177 -1.56 7.42 -13.08
CA THR A 177 -1.68 6.77 -11.77
C THR A 177 -3.13 6.57 -11.34
N VAL A 178 -3.44 5.35 -10.91
CA VAL A 178 -4.76 4.98 -10.38
C VAL A 178 -4.73 4.58 -8.91
N ALA A 179 -3.57 4.11 -8.41
CA ALA A 179 -3.41 3.68 -7.03
C ALA A 179 -2.08 4.13 -6.44
N LEU A 180 -2.12 4.59 -5.19
CA LEU A 180 -0.97 5.02 -4.41
C LEU A 180 -0.93 4.32 -3.06
N PHE A 181 0.27 3.93 -2.64
CA PHE A 181 0.56 3.38 -1.33
C PHE A 181 1.71 4.14 -0.70
N ILE A 182 1.44 4.90 0.35
CA ILE A 182 2.33 5.96 0.80
C ILE A 182 2.56 5.85 2.31
N GLU A 183 3.81 5.69 2.73
CA GLU A 183 4.18 5.90 4.12
C GLU A 183 3.94 7.38 4.48
N THR A 184 3.17 7.63 5.53
CA THR A 184 2.82 8.99 5.97
C THR A 184 2.94 9.12 7.48
N GLU A 185 3.34 10.30 7.92
CA GLU A 185 3.65 10.54 9.33
C GLU A 185 2.64 11.45 10.03
N PHE A 186 2.45 11.18 11.32
CA PHE A 186 1.60 11.96 12.24
C PHE A 186 2.42 12.70 13.31
N LEU A 187 3.74 12.55 13.23
CA LEU A 187 4.76 13.20 14.04
C LEU A 187 5.93 13.55 13.12
N PRO A 188 6.58 14.72 13.31
CA PRO A 188 7.77 15.08 12.55
C PRO A 188 8.97 14.32 13.10
N ILE A 189 9.13 13.06 12.68
CA ILE A 189 10.27 12.21 13.03
C ILE A 189 11.56 12.83 12.48
N TYR A 190 11.46 13.51 11.35
CA TYR A 190 12.51 14.33 10.74
C TYR A 190 12.09 15.81 10.75
N ASN A 191 13.08 16.71 10.67
CA ASN A 191 12.83 18.16 10.62
C ASN A 191 12.22 18.54 9.26
N ASP A 192 11.26 19.46 9.28
CA ASP A 192 10.56 19.98 8.07
C ASP A 192 9.81 18.91 7.26
N GLN A 193 9.65 17.71 7.82
CA GLN A 193 8.88 16.62 7.25
C GLN A 193 7.39 17.00 7.14
N PRO A 194 6.79 16.95 5.94
CA PRO A 194 5.35 17.05 5.75
C PRO A 194 4.62 15.94 6.51
N LEU A 195 3.45 16.24 7.07
CA LEU A 195 2.62 15.23 7.73
C LEU A 195 1.50 14.73 6.80
N PHE A 196 0.83 13.65 7.21
CA PHE A 196 -0.29 13.04 6.50
C PHE A 196 -1.28 14.07 5.93
N SER A 197 -1.65 15.10 6.71
CA SER A 197 -2.61 16.12 6.26
C SER A 197 -2.16 16.90 5.03
N GLU A 198 -0.85 17.14 4.88
CA GLU A 198 -0.29 17.87 3.74
C GLU A 198 -0.23 16.99 2.49
N VAL A 199 0.19 15.73 2.67
CA VAL A 199 0.21 14.71 1.60
C VAL A 199 -1.21 14.43 1.10
N GLU A 200 -2.14 14.16 2.01
CA GLU A 200 -3.54 13.88 1.72
C GLU A 200 -4.19 15.06 0.99
N SER A 201 -4.00 16.30 1.48
CA SER A 201 -4.57 17.50 0.85
C SER A 201 -4.06 17.70 -0.57
N TYR A 202 -2.75 17.46 -0.80
CA TYR A 202 -2.17 17.55 -2.13
C TYR A 202 -2.76 16.51 -3.08
N LEU A 203 -2.83 15.24 -2.66
CA LEU A 203 -3.39 14.15 -3.48
C LEU A 203 -4.88 14.35 -3.78
N ARG A 204 -5.65 14.84 -2.81
CA ARG A 204 -7.05 15.19 -3.02
C ARG A 204 -7.21 16.26 -4.10
N SER A 205 -6.32 17.25 -4.14
CA SER A 205 -6.32 18.28 -5.20
C SER A 205 -6.03 17.72 -6.61
N LEU A 206 -5.46 16.51 -6.68
CA LEU A 206 -5.19 15.79 -7.93
C LEU A 206 -6.29 14.76 -8.27
N GLY A 207 -7.38 14.70 -7.48
CA GLY A 207 -8.52 13.81 -7.69
C GLY A 207 -8.34 12.40 -7.13
N PHE A 208 -7.41 12.20 -6.19
CA PHE A 208 -7.31 10.96 -5.43
C PHE A 208 -8.18 11.01 -4.18
N SER A 209 -8.79 9.89 -3.85
CA SER A 209 -9.58 9.69 -2.65
C SER A 209 -8.78 8.86 -1.65
N PHE A 210 -8.81 9.27 -0.38
CA PHE A 210 -8.22 8.50 0.70
C PHE A 210 -9.14 7.35 1.09
N PHE A 211 -8.67 6.11 0.94
CA PHE A 211 -9.46 4.90 1.22
C PHE A 211 -9.21 4.33 2.61
N GLY A 212 -8.07 4.66 3.23
CA GLY A 212 -7.73 4.20 4.57
C GLY A 212 -6.25 3.94 4.76
N PHE A 213 -5.93 3.38 5.91
CA PHE A 213 -4.58 2.94 6.25
C PHE A 213 -4.51 1.42 6.14
N HIS A 214 -3.47 0.91 5.48
CA HIS A 214 -3.16 -0.51 5.48
C HIS A 214 -2.68 -0.96 6.87
N ASP A 215 -1.66 -0.25 7.37
CA ASP A 215 -1.07 -0.46 8.67
C ASP A 215 -0.96 0.90 9.38
N VAL A 216 -1.35 0.94 10.66
CA VAL A 216 -1.19 2.13 11.51
C VAL A 216 -0.23 1.79 12.64
N HIS A 217 0.91 2.45 12.64
CA HIS A 217 1.91 2.24 13.67
C HIS A 217 1.68 3.21 14.81
N LEU A 218 1.40 2.64 15.97
CA LEU A 218 1.17 3.37 17.20
C LEU A 218 2.43 3.40 18.06
N ARG A 219 2.62 4.50 18.78
CA ARG A 219 3.71 4.65 19.72
C ARG A 219 3.34 5.49 20.93
N SER A 220 4.00 5.17 22.01
CA SER A 220 3.95 5.89 23.28
C SER A 220 5.33 5.83 23.94
N LYS A 221 5.49 6.53 25.06
CA LYS A 221 6.69 6.40 25.90
C LYS A 221 6.82 5.04 26.58
N ARG A 222 5.80 4.17 26.49
CA ARG A 222 5.73 2.87 27.18
C ARG A 222 6.06 2.97 28.67
N LEU A 223 5.63 4.06 29.33
CA LEU A 223 5.78 4.24 30.78
C LEU A 223 4.87 3.32 31.60
N VAL A 224 3.89 2.71 30.93
CA VAL A 224 2.93 1.77 31.49
C VAL A 224 3.25 0.38 30.94
N ASP A 225 3.42 -0.60 31.82
CA ASP A 225 3.55 -2.00 31.43
C ASP A 225 2.16 -2.58 31.09
N LYS A 226 1.91 -2.76 29.79
CA LYS A 226 0.63 -3.26 29.28
C LYS A 226 0.32 -4.71 29.69
N ARG A 227 1.29 -5.49 30.19
CA ARG A 227 1.01 -6.82 30.73
C ARG A 227 0.19 -6.73 32.03
N ASN A 228 0.49 -5.72 32.84
CA ASN A 228 -0.14 -5.48 34.13
C ASN A 228 -1.26 -4.42 34.06
N TYR A 229 -1.18 -3.50 33.10
CA TYR A 229 -2.10 -2.37 32.93
C TYR A 229 -2.50 -2.25 31.44
N PRO A 230 -3.32 -3.19 30.91
CA PRO A 230 -3.55 -3.33 29.47
C PRO A 230 -4.39 -2.19 28.86
N LEU A 231 -5.09 -1.44 29.71
CA LEU A 231 -5.97 -0.35 29.27
C LEU A 231 -5.16 0.91 29.00
N GLY A 232 -4.96 1.24 27.73
CA GLY A 232 -4.31 2.48 27.33
C GLY A 232 -4.20 2.62 25.82
N ARG A 233 -4.47 3.82 25.31
CA ARG A 233 -4.32 4.16 23.89
C ARG A 233 -2.90 4.65 23.60
N GLU A 234 -2.42 4.36 22.42
CA GLU A 234 -1.16 4.89 21.90
C GLU A 234 -1.43 5.89 20.78
N ARG A 235 -0.46 6.76 20.49
CA ARG A 235 -0.60 7.78 19.46
C ARG A 235 -0.12 7.20 18.12
N PRO A 236 -0.85 7.36 17.02
CA PRO A 236 -0.30 7.14 15.68
C PRO A 236 0.93 8.00 15.46
N TYR A 237 1.99 7.44 14.88
CA TYR A 237 3.17 8.22 14.51
C TYR A 237 3.55 8.08 13.05
N TRP A 238 3.25 6.94 12.42
CA TRP A 238 3.20 6.79 10.98
C TRP A 238 2.20 5.71 10.58
N ALA A 239 1.81 5.68 9.32
CA ALA A 239 0.93 4.69 8.74
C ALA A 239 1.19 4.58 7.23
N ASP A 240 0.82 3.44 6.67
CA ASP A 240 0.78 3.30 5.22
C ASP A 240 -0.62 3.66 4.71
N ALA A 241 -0.71 4.80 4.03
CA ALA A 241 -1.95 5.36 3.49
C ALA A 241 -2.21 4.84 2.08
N ILE A 242 -3.48 4.55 1.80
CA ILE A 242 -3.94 4.06 0.50
C ILE A 242 -4.81 5.13 -0.15
N PHE A 243 -4.45 5.48 -1.38
CA PHE A 243 -5.24 6.40 -2.21
C PHE A 243 -5.58 5.77 -3.54
N PHE A 244 -6.83 5.93 -3.96
CA PHE A 244 -7.31 5.50 -5.26
C PHE A 244 -7.86 6.67 -6.04
N LYS A 245 -7.69 6.62 -7.35
CA LYS A 245 -8.30 7.58 -8.26
C LYS A 245 -9.68 7.07 -8.65
N ASP A 246 -10.65 7.32 -7.77
CA ASP A 246 -12.00 6.76 -7.90
C ASP A 246 -12.82 7.44 -9.02
N PRO A 247 -13.12 6.73 -10.13
CA PRO A 247 -13.95 7.28 -11.19
C PRO A 247 -15.43 7.45 -10.79
N ILE A 248 -15.91 6.74 -9.77
CA ILE A 248 -17.30 6.80 -9.29
C ILE A 248 -17.51 8.08 -8.48
N GLU A 249 -16.62 8.37 -7.53
CA GLU A 249 -16.64 9.64 -6.79
C GLU A 249 -16.48 10.85 -7.73
N GLN A 250 -15.55 10.80 -8.69
CA GLN A 250 -15.37 11.89 -9.66
C GLN A 250 -16.63 12.16 -10.51
N SER A 251 -17.44 11.13 -10.78
CA SER A 251 -18.70 11.28 -11.53
C SER A 251 -19.84 11.87 -10.69
N SER A 252 -19.84 11.62 -9.38
CA SER A 252 -20.93 11.97 -8.45
C SER A 252 -20.80 13.38 -7.84
N TRP A 253 -19.62 13.99 -7.87
CA TRP A 253 -19.42 15.39 -7.45
C TRP A 253 -19.96 16.45 -8.45
N THR A 254 -20.62 16.04 -9.53
CA THR A 254 -21.40 16.97 -10.36
C THR A 254 -22.65 17.41 -9.58
N PHE A 255 -22.57 18.57 -8.93
CA PHE A 255 -23.69 19.23 -8.24
C PHE A 255 -24.83 19.55 -9.22
N SER A 256 -25.69 18.57 -9.52
CA SER A 256 -26.99 18.78 -10.15
C SER A 256 -28.01 17.85 -9.52
N ASN A 257 -29.13 18.41 -9.06
CA ASN A 257 -30.23 17.75 -8.35
C ASN A 257 -31.03 16.72 -9.17
N ASP A 258 -30.53 16.29 -10.32
CA ASP A 258 -31.16 15.27 -11.14
C ASP A 258 -30.41 13.95 -10.91
N ALA A 259 -31.16 12.86 -10.74
CA ALA A 259 -30.63 11.53 -10.44
C ALA A 259 -29.37 11.23 -11.28
N PRO A 260 -28.30 10.69 -10.68
CA PRO A 260 -27.02 10.53 -11.37
C PRO A 260 -27.19 9.60 -12.58
N GLN A 261 -27.28 10.20 -13.77
CA GLN A 261 -27.12 9.47 -15.02
C GLN A 261 -25.62 9.30 -15.24
N THR A 262 -25.05 8.28 -14.60
CA THR A 262 -23.63 7.94 -14.72
C THR A 262 -23.33 7.38 -16.10
N ASN A 263 -23.11 8.26 -17.07
CA ASN A 263 -22.72 7.87 -18.42
C ASN A 263 -21.20 7.59 -18.45
N PHE A 264 -20.78 6.41 -17.98
CA PHE A 264 -19.39 5.93 -17.94
C PHE A 264 -18.77 5.65 -19.33
N SER A 265 -19.32 6.23 -20.40
CA SER A 265 -18.92 6.03 -21.80
C SER A 265 -17.46 6.43 -22.12
N ASN A 266 -16.77 7.12 -21.22
CA ASN A 266 -15.38 7.56 -21.36
C ASN A 266 -14.42 6.93 -20.32
N THR A 267 -14.84 5.89 -19.58
CA THR A 267 -13.99 5.24 -18.60
C THR A 267 -12.80 4.56 -19.28
N ASN A 268 -11.58 4.87 -18.85
CA ASN A 268 -10.38 4.18 -19.32
C ASN A 268 -10.40 2.74 -18.78
N GLU A 269 -10.74 1.80 -19.67
CA GLU A 269 -10.92 0.38 -19.36
C GLU A 269 -9.68 -0.22 -18.68
N ARG A 270 -8.49 0.09 -19.19
CA ARG A 270 -7.22 -0.39 -18.61
C ARG A 270 -7.03 0.16 -17.20
N GLN A 271 -7.14 1.47 -17.02
CA GLN A 271 -6.97 2.10 -15.70
C GLN A 271 -7.94 1.53 -14.68
N THR A 272 -9.19 1.29 -15.07
CA THR A 272 -10.20 0.70 -14.21
C THR A 272 -9.89 -0.76 -13.89
N ALA A 273 -9.42 -1.55 -14.86
CA ALA A 273 -8.97 -2.92 -14.64
C ALA A 273 -7.77 -2.99 -13.67
N VAL A 274 -6.79 -2.09 -13.82
CA VAL A 274 -5.67 -1.98 -12.87
C VAL A 274 -6.16 -1.57 -11.49
N LEU A 275 -7.11 -0.64 -11.41
CA LEU A 275 -7.68 -0.19 -10.14
C LEU A 275 -8.44 -1.30 -9.42
N ILE A 276 -9.20 -2.14 -10.14
CA ILE A 276 -9.85 -3.34 -9.58
C ILE A 276 -8.82 -4.26 -8.94
N LEU A 277 -7.73 -4.55 -9.64
CA LEU A 277 -6.65 -5.41 -9.14
C LEU A 277 -5.94 -4.78 -7.94
N ALA A 278 -5.68 -3.47 -7.97
CA ALA A 278 -5.10 -2.75 -6.85
C ALA A 278 -6.03 -2.81 -5.62
N ALA A 279 -7.28 -2.37 -5.76
CA ALA A 279 -8.29 -2.42 -4.70
C ALA A 279 -8.41 -3.82 -4.10
N PHE A 280 -8.41 -4.86 -4.92
CA PHE A 280 -8.40 -6.23 -4.46
C PHE A 280 -7.15 -6.60 -3.66
N CYS A 281 -5.95 -6.29 -4.15
CA CYS A 281 -4.69 -6.54 -3.43
C CYS A 281 -4.64 -5.83 -2.06
N PHE A 282 -5.28 -4.67 -1.94
CA PHE A 282 -5.40 -3.92 -0.69
C PHE A 282 -6.57 -4.35 0.21
N GLY A 283 -7.45 -5.25 -0.27
CA GLY A 283 -8.61 -5.75 0.49
C GLY A 283 -9.87 -4.90 0.40
N TYR A 284 -9.94 -3.91 -0.49
CA TYR A 284 -11.15 -3.12 -0.77
C TYR A 284 -12.04 -3.85 -1.78
N ILE A 285 -12.60 -4.98 -1.36
CA ILE A 285 -13.32 -5.91 -2.23
C ILE A 285 -14.61 -5.31 -2.77
N ASP A 286 -15.39 -4.64 -1.93
CA ASP A 286 -16.63 -4.00 -2.38
C ASP A 286 -16.35 -2.93 -3.43
N PHE A 287 -15.33 -2.09 -3.21
CA PHE A 287 -14.90 -1.11 -4.20
C PHE A 287 -14.46 -1.76 -5.52
N ALA A 288 -13.70 -2.86 -5.46
CA ALA A 288 -13.34 -3.63 -6.66
C ALA A 288 -14.58 -4.17 -7.40
N LEU A 289 -15.63 -4.56 -6.68
CA LEU A 289 -16.90 -5.02 -7.26
C LEU A 289 -17.74 -3.87 -7.83
N GLU A 290 -17.71 -2.68 -7.23
CA GLU A 290 -18.34 -1.47 -7.75
C GLU A 290 -17.69 -1.04 -9.08
N LEU A 291 -16.36 -1.02 -9.14
CA LEU A 291 -15.60 -0.72 -10.35
C LEU A 291 -15.87 -1.73 -11.47
N LEU A 292 -16.07 -3.00 -11.13
CA LEU A 292 -16.43 -4.02 -12.11
C LEU A 292 -17.79 -3.75 -12.78
N ALA A 293 -18.74 -3.15 -12.04
CA ALA A 293 -20.07 -2.84 -12.54
C ALA A 293 -20.09 -1.68 -13.55
N ILE A 294 -19.07 -0.81 -13.54
CA ILE A 294 -18.98 0.34 -14.47
C ILE A 294 -18.20 0.03 -15.75
N LEU A 295 -17.55 -1.13 -15.83
CA LEU A 295 -16.81 -1.56 -17.02
C LEU A 295 -17.77 -2.07 -18.11
N PRO A 296 -17.54 -1.71 -19.39
CA PRO A 296 -18.38 -2.14 -20.52
C PRO A 296 -18.11 -3.59 -20.96
N TRP A 297 -17.83 -4.48 -20.01
CA TRP A 297 -17.54 -5.90 -20.28
C TRP A 297 -18.81 -6.74 -20.40
N PRO A 298 -18.77 -7.87 -21.13
CA PRO A 298 -19.89 -8.80 -21.18
C PRO A 298 -20.31 -9.26 -19.76
N PRO A 299 -21.62 -9.44 -19.49
CA PRO A 299 -22.10 -9.88 -18.17
C PRO A 299 -21.44 -11.18 -17.67
N GLU A 300 -21.14 -12.11 -18.58
CA GLU A 300 -20.46 -13.37 -18.24
C GLU A 300 -19.03 -13.15 -17.72
N SER A 301 -18.32 -12.17 -18.28
CA SER A 301 -16.97 -11.77 -17.88
C SER A 301 -16.98 -11.13 -16.50
N GLN A 302 -17.91 -10.20 -16.27
CA GLN A 302 -18.13 -9.59 -14.96
C GLN A 302 -18.47 -10.64 -13.90
N GLN A 303 -19.38 -11.57 -14.21
CA GLN A 303 -19.77 -12.63 -13.28
C GLN A 303 -18.60 -13.56 -12.95
N ARG A 304 -17.76 -13.90 -13.94
CA ARG A 304 -16.55 -14.72 -13.74
C ARG A 304 -15.57 -14.05 -12.79
N LEU A 305 -15.22 -12.77 -13.03
CA LEU A 305 -14.29 -12.06 -12.17
C LEU A 305 -14.87 -11.89 -10.76
N ARG A 306 -16.13 -11.47 -10.65
CA ARG A 306 -16.83 -11.37 -9.35
C ARG A 306 -16.70 -12.67 -8.55
N LYS A 307 -16.94 -13.82 -9.18
CA LYS A 307 -16.80 -15.12 -8.51
C LYS A 307 -15.37 -15.36 -8.02
N LEU A 308 -14.36 -15.10 -8.85
CA LEU A 308 -12.95 -15.29 -8.48
C LEU A 308 -12.51 -14.39 -7.31
N LEU A 309 -12.93 -13.13 -7.31
CA LEU A 309 -12.65 -12.19 -6.21
C LEU A 309 -13.27 -12.70 -4.90
N LEU A 310 -14.53 -13.13 -4.94
CA LEU A 310 -15.24 -13.65 -3.76
C LEU A 310 -14.68 -14.99 -3.27
N ASP A 311 -14.36 -15.91 -4.17
CA ASP A 311 -13.77 -17.21 -3.84
C ASP A 311 -12.40 -17.04 -3.16
N SER A 312 -11.64 -16.00 -3.54
CA SER A 312 -10.30 -15.72 -3.01
C SER A 312 -10.31 -15.15 -1.58
N ILE A 313 -11.44 -14.62 -1.11
CA ILE A 313 -11.63 -14.15 0.27
C ILE A 313 -12.47 -15.10 1.13
N ALA A 314 -12.99 -16.18 0.55
CA ALA A 314 -13.82 -17.14 1.25
C ALA A 314 -13.01 -17.91 2.30
N GLN A 315 -13.29 -17.70 3.58
CA GLN A 315 -12.64 -18.41 4.66
C GLN A 315 -13.36 -19.73 4.97
N GLN A 316 -12.63 -20.84 4.94
CA GLN A 316 -13.16 -22.16 5.28
C GLN A 316 -13.30 -22.30 6.81
N PRO A 317 -14.50 -22.61 7.35
CA PRO A 317 -14.72 -22.71 8.80
C PRO A 317 -13.75 -23.65 9.52
N LYS A 318 -13.32 -24.74 8.85
CA LYS A 318 -12.36 -25.71 9.41
C LYS A 318 -11.00 -25.08 9.72
N ASN A 319 -10.55 -24.11 8.92
CA ASN A 319 -9.27 -23.43 9.17
C ASN A 319 -9.38 -22.53 10.39
N THR A 320 -10.45 -21.74 10.47
CA THR A 320 -10.74 -20.89 11.64
C THR A 320 -10.86 -21.71 12.91
N ILE A 321 -11.54 -22.88 12.86
CA ILE A 321 -11.66 -23.79 14.01
C ILE A 321 -10.28 -24.28 14.47
N ARG A 322 -9.41 -24.73 13.54
CA ARG A 322 -8.06 -25.20 13.90
C ARG A 322 -7.21 -24.10 14.54
N GLU A 323 -7.30 -22.86 14.04
CA GLU A 323 -6.57 -21.73 14.62
C GLU A 323 -7.08 -21.41 16.03
N LEU A 324 -8.40 -21.52 16.27
CA LEU A 324 -8.99 -21.35 17.59
C LEU A 324 -8.61 -22.49 18.55
N GLU A 325 -8.57 -23.73 18.08
CA GLU A 325 -8.11 -24.88 18.87
C GLU A 325 -6.67 -24.69 19.33
N GLY A 326 -5.77 -24.26 18.42
CA GLY A 326 -4.38 -23.93 18.76
C GLY A 326 -4.27 -22.78 19.78
N LEU A 327 -5.04 -21.71 19.59
CA LEU A 327 -5.10 -20.60 20.55
C LEU A 327 -5.53 -21.10 21.94
N LEU A 328 -6.55 -21.94 22.02
CA LEU A 328 -7.02 -22.51 23.28
C LEU A 328 -5.93 -23.36 23.92
N GLU A 329 -5.25 -24.24 23.18
CA GLU A 329 -4.14 -25.03 23.71
C GLU A 329 -3.03 -24.16 24.31
N ASP A 330 -2.65 -23.07 23.63
CA ASP A 330 -1.61 -22.17 24.10
C ASP A 330 -2.05 -21.39 25.35
N MET A 331 -3.32 -20.97 25.42
CA MET A 331 -3.90 -20.37 26.62
C MET A 331 -3.96 -21.35 27.80
N HIS A 332 -4.17 -22.65 27.56
CA HIS A 332 -4.12 -23.66 28.62
C HIS A 332 -2.69 -23.89 29.14
N LYS A 333 -1.68 -23.80 28.27
CA LYS A 333 -0.26 -23.93 28.65
C LYS A 333 0.24 -22.72 29.44
N SER A 334 -0.24 -21.53 29.11
CA SER A 334 0.15 -20.25 29.75
C SER A 334 -1.07 -19.39 30.10
N PRO A 335 -1.84 -19.74 31.15
CA PRO A 335 -3.06 -19.03 31.53
C PRO A 335 -2.85 -17.55 31.87
N GLU A 336 -1.68 -17.19 32.36
CA GLU A 336 -1.29 -15.80 32.67
C GLU A 336 -1.23 -14.90 31.42
N ASP A 337 -0.96 -15.48 30.25
CA ASP A 337 -0.86 -14.76 28.98
C ASP A 337 -2.16 -14.80 28.17
N ALA A 338 -3.23 -15.40 28.71
CA ALA A 338 -4.49 -15.62 28.03
C ALA A 338 -5.06 -14.35 27.37
N ASN A 339 -5.04 -13.22 28.09
CA ASN A 339 -5.51 -11.94 27.57
C ASN A 339 -4.65 -11.41 26.43
N LEU A 340 -3.33 -11.61 26.50
CA LEU A 340 -2.40 -11.18 25.45
C LEU A 340 -2.58 -12.04 24.19
N LEU A 341 -2.64 -13.37 24.35
CA LEU A 341 -2.83 -14.31 23.24
C LEU A 341 -4.15 -14.04 22.51
N LEU A 342 -5.25 -13.84 23.25
CA LEU A 342 -6.54 -13.48 22.66
C LEU A 342 -6.48 -12.14 21.94
N GLY A 343 -5.82 -11.13 22.53
CA GLY A 343 -5.63 -9.82 21.90
C GLY A 343 -4.87 -9.92 20.57
N LEU A 344 -3.75 -10.64 20.56
CA LEU A 344 -2.95 -10.90 19.35
C LEU A 344 -3.75 -11.64 18.28
N PHE A 345 -4.57 -12.62 18.69
CA PHE A 345 -5.47 -13.32 17.78
C PHE A 345 -6.50 -12.37 17.17
N MET A 346 -7.17 -11.54 17.97
CA MET A 346 -8.15 -10.56 17.45
C MET A 346 -7.51 -9.53 16.53
N ASP A 347 -6.35 -8.99 16.91
CA ASP A 347 -5.62 -8.00 16.10
C ASP A 347 -5.14 -8.59 14.76
N LYS A 348 -5.04 -9.92 14.63
CA LYS A 348 -4.76 -10.59 13.33
C LYS A 348 -5.88 -10.41 12.31
N TYR A 349 -7.15 -10.32 12.73
CA TYR A 349 -8.31 -10.28 11.82
C TYR A 349 -9.02 -8.92 11.79
N ARG A 350 -8.78 -8.06 12.78
CA ARG A 350 -9.49 -6.77 12.95
C ARG A 350 -9.37 -5.82 11.76
N SER A 351 -8.31 -5.90 10.96
CA SER A 351 -8.11 -5.05 9.78
C SER A 351 -8.97 -5.42 8.57
N TYR A 352 -9.55 -6.62 8.52
CA TYR A 352 -10.24 -7.15 7.34
C TYR A 352 -11.76 -7.13 7.43
N ALA A 353 -12.32 -7.19 8.64
CA ALA A 353 -13.76 -7.21 8.83
C ALA A 353 -14.12 -6.54 10.15
N ASP A 354 -15.07 -5.61 10.10
CA ASP A 354 -15.82 -5.22 11.28
C ASP A 354 -16.95 -6.24 11.48
N PHE A 355 -16.80 -7.09 12.50
CA PHE A 355 -17.81 -8.08 12.84
C PHE A 355 -19.09 -7.46 13.43
N GLY A 356 -19.10 -6.14 13.68
CA GLY A 356 -20.28 -5.39 14.10
C GLY A 356 -21.46 -5.51 13.13
N ASP A 357 -21.17 -5.58 11.83
CA ASP A 357 -22.20 -5.65 10.77
C ASP A 357 -22.60 -7.08 10.39
N ILE A 358 -21.95 -8.09 10.97
CA ILE A 358 -22.19 -9.50 10.66
C ILE A 358 -23.24 -10.07 11.61
N THR A 359 -24.46 -10.25 11.13
CA THR A 359 -25.51 -10.92 11.91
C THR A 359 -25.18 -12.41 12.06
N CYS A 360 -24.94 -12.86 13.30
CA CYS A 360 -24.82 -14.28 13.58
C CYS A 360 -26.21 -14.90 13.79
N PRO A 361 -26.69 -15.79 12.91
CA PRO A 361 -28.07 -16.30 12.95
C PRO A 361 -28.44 -17.01 14.26
N HIS A 362 -27.43 -17.55 14.95
CA HIS A 362 -27.59 -18.31 16.19
C HIS A 362 -27.41 -17.48 17.47
N PHE A 363 -26.96 -16.22 17.34
CA PHE A 363 -26.78 -15.29 18.46
C PHE A 363 -27.58 -14.02 18.17
N SER A 364 -28.88 -14.06 18.42
CA SER A 364 -29.78 -12.90 18.35
C SER A 364 -29.56 -11.97 19.54
N LYS A 365 -28.41 -11.31 19.59
CA LYS A 365 -28.30 -10.02 20.28
C LYS A 365 -27.86 -9.02 19.24
N SER A 366 -28.82 -8.22 18.78
CA SER A 366 -28.61 -7.11 17.87
C SER A 366 -27.42 -6.27 18.32
N PRO A 367 -26.49 -5.89 17.41
CA PRO A 367 -25.58 -4.79 17.69
C PRO A 367 -26.43 -3.54 17.98
N LYS A 368 -26.06 -2.79 19.03
CA LYS A 368 -26.66 -1.49 19.37
C LYS A 368 -25.92 -0.37 18.68
#